data_AF-A0A662JE12-F1
#
_entry.id   AF-A0A662JE12-F1
#
_cell.length_a   1.000
_cell.length_b   1.000
_cell.length_c   1.000
_cell.angle_alpha   90.00
_cell.angle_beta   90.00
_cell.angle_gamma   90.00
#
_symmetry.space_group_name_H-M   'P 1'
#
loop_
_entity.id
_entity.type
_entity.pdbx_description
1 polymer ?
#
loop_
_entity_poly.entity_id
_entity_poly.type
_entity_poly.pdbx_seq_one_letter_code
_entity_poly.pdbx_strand_id
1 'polypeptide(L)'
;MHRRGQVYVIACAIIAGLCIMFLSDIEPLYIQVVEKDYIVMAYQLESVMIEAIAYGSSHMVLENEKFIDAFMEYFNKSLSLIYSLGIVDGNVDRVTVAVNLTIRQELGLRYLATYEVHYSYDVINHCYIVKLDVLNVKKKGLYPRLRIRYYHYSTLTPNIKRHRSIKVIGGIVMRVNETTYDIVMFSKRIIIKDDLGVFTFISIED
;
A
#
# COMPACT_ATOMS: atom_id res chain seq x y z
N MET A 1 4.50 -42.08 -28.16
CA MET A 1 4.39 -40.69 -27.71
C MET A 1 3.94 -40.72 -26.26
N HIS A 2 4.76 -40.36 -25.26
CA HIS A 2 4.29 -39.98 -23.89
C HIS A 2 5.39 -39.58 -22.88
N ARG A 3 6.68 -39.88 -23.10
CA ARG A 3 7.73 -39.50 -22.13
C ARG A 3 8.08 -38.01 -22.08
N ARG A 4 8.12 -37.31 -23.22
CA ARG A 4 8.45 -35.88 -23.25
C ARG A 4 7.35 -35.01 -22.62
N GLY A 5 6.08 -35.33 -22.85
CA GLY A 5 4.95 -34.63 -22.22
C GLY A 5 4.94 -34.77 -20.70
N GLN A 6 5.28 -35.94 -20.17
CA GLN A 6 5.39 -36.16 -18.72
C GLN A 6 6.53 -35.35 -18.09
N VAL A 7 7.68 -35.25 -18.76
CA VAL A 7 8.80 -34.42 -18.27
C VAL A 7 8.43 -32.93 -18.27
N TYR A 8 7.73 -32.44 -19.30
CA TYR A 8 7.22 -31.07 -19.32
C TYR A 8 6.19 -30.80 -18.23
N VAL A 9 5.28 -31.73 -17.97
CA VAL A 9 4.28 -31.59 -16.89
C VAL A 9 4.94 -31.61 -15.51
N ILE A 10 5.93 -32.47 -15.29
CA ILE A 10 6.69 -32.52 -14.04
C ILE A 10 7.50 -31.23 -13.86
N ALA A 11 8.16 -30.73 -14.90
CA ALA A 11 8.90 -29.48 -14.85
C ALA A 11 7.98 -28.27 -14.59
N CYS A 12 6.81 -28.21 -15.23
CA CYS A 12 5.80 -27.18 -14.96
C CYS A 12 5.23 -27.29 -13.54
N ALA A 13 5.04 -28.50 -13.00
CA ALA A 13 4.58 -28.70 -11.63
C ALA A 13 5.64 -28.27 -10.60
N ILE A 14 6.92 -28.53 -10.88
CA ILE A 14 8.03 -28.08 -10.03
C ILE A 14 8.17 -26.55 -10.10
N ILE A 15 8.08 -25.95 -11.29
CA ILE A 15 8.13 -24.49 -11.46
C ILE A 15 6.93 -23.83 -10.80
N ALA A 16 5.71 -24.38 -10.95
CA ALA A 16 4.52 -23.89 -10.28
C ALA A 16 4.63 -24.03 -8.75
N GLY A 17 5.14 -25.16 -8.26
CA GLY A 17 5.42 -25.36 -6.83
C GLY A 17 6.44 -24.36 -6.28
N LEU A 18 7.52 -24.10 -7.03
CA LEU A 18 8.52 -23.08 -6.68
C LEU A 18 7.92 -21.67 -6.73
N CYS A 19 7.09 -21.34 -7.73
CA CYS A 19 6.40 -20.05 -7.80
C CYS A 19 5.39 -19.85 -6.65
N ILE A 20 4.71 -20.91 -6.22
CA ILE A 20 3.83 -20.91 -5.04
C ILE A 20 4.66 -20.75 -3.76
N MET A 21 5.84 -21.39 -3.68
CA MET A 21 6.77 -21.20 -2.56
C MET A 21 7.34 -19.78 -2.50
N PHE A 22 7.65 -19.17 -3.65
CA PHE A 22 8.08 -17.76 -3.72
C PHE A 22 6.94 -16.77 -3.44
N LEU A 23 5.67 -17.16 -3.67
CA LEU A 23 4.50 -16.42 -3.19
C LEU A 23 4.30 -16.58 -1.67
N SER A 24 4.76 -17.67 -1.07
CA SER A 24 4.73 -17.89 0.39
C SER A 24 5.92 -17.32 1.17
N ASP A 25 7.00 -16.90 0.49
CA ASP A 25 8.17 -16.26 1.11
C ASP A 25 7.94 -14.78 1.48
N ILE A 26 6.79 -14.22 1.12
CA ILE A 26 6.23 -13.11 1.88
C ILE A 26 5.44 -13.78 2.99
N GLU A 27 6.07 -14.06 4.12
CA GLU A 27 5.35 -14.43 5.33
C GLU A 27 4.26 -13.37 5.52
N PRO A 28 2.98 -13.72 5.38
CA PRO A 28 1.95 -12.74 5.61
C PRO A 28 2.04 -12.35 7.09
N LEU A 29 1.87 -11.06 7.41
CA LEU A 29 2.05 -10.50 8.76
C LEU A 29 1.12 -11.10 9.85
N TYR A 30 0.33 -12.12 9.52
CA TYR A 30 -0.65 -12.72 10.41
C TYR A 30 0.03 -13.67 11.41
N ILE A 31 0.06 -13.23 12.67
CA ILE A 31 0.32 -14.11 13.81
C ILE A 31 -0.99 -14.85 14.11
N GLN A 32 -0.92 -16.18 14.20
CA GLN A 32 -2.04 -17.04 14.61
C GLN A 32 -2.37 -16.75 16.09
N VAL A 33 -3.50 -16.09 16.37
CA VAL A 33 -3.95 -15.80 17.75
C VAL A 33 -5.42 -16.19 17.87
N VAL A 34 -5.71 -17.16 18.75
CA VAL A 34 -7.05 -17.75 18.96
C VAL A 34 -7.87 -16.97 20.01
N GLU A 35 -7.44 -15.77 20.40
CA GLU A 35 -8.15 -14.98 21.41
C GLU A 35 -9.10 -13.96 20.80
N LYS A 36 -10.27 -13.79 21.44
CA LYS A 36 -11.23 -12.69 21.23
C LYS A 36 -10.66 -11.34 21.68
N ASP A 37 -9.39 -11.07 21.39
CA ASP A 37 -8.76 -9.80 21.66
C ASP A 37 -9.00 -8.87 20.46
N TYR A 38 -9.98 -7.99 20.64
CA TYR A 38 -10.34 -6.99 19.65
C TYR A 38 -9.15 -6.12 19.21
N ILE A 39 -8.12 -5.97 20.06
CA ILE A 39 -6.91 -5.22 19.73
C ILE A 39 -6.08 -5.98 18.69
N VAL A 40 -5.88 -7.28 18.88
CA VAL A 40 -5.13 -8.13 17.94
C VAL A 40 -5.82 -8.14 16.57
N MET A 41 -7.15 -8.26 16.56
CA MET A 41 -7.95 -8.18 15.35
C MET A 41 -7.77 -6.85 14.61
N ALA A 42 -7.74 -5.73 15.35
CA ALA A 42 -7.53 -4.43 14.73
C ALA A 42 -6.15 -4.32 14.07
N TYR A 43 -5.09 -4.85 14.69
CA TYR A 43 -3.75 -4.88 14.09
C TYR A 43 -3.65 -5.79 12.86
N GLN A 44 -4.33 -6.93 12.87
CA GLN A 44 -4.40 -7.81 11.70
C GLN A 44 -5.13 -7.13 10.54
N LEU A 45 -6.29 -6.54 10.80
CA LEU A 45 -7.03 -5.79 9.79
C LEU A 45 -6.21 -4.61 9.26
N GLU A 46 -5.50 -3.87 10.11
CA GLU A 46 -4.60 -2.80 9.65
C GLU A 46 -3.53 -3.31 8.69
N SER A 47 -2.96 -4.48 8.96
CA SER A 47 -1.96 -5.11 8.08
C SER A 47 -2.57 -5.44 6.71
N VAL A 48 -3.79 -6.00 6.69
CA VAL A 48 -4.55 -6.21 5.43
C VAL A 48 -4.79 -4.89 4.71
N MET A 49 -5.17 -3.83 5.43
CA MET A 49 -5.43 -2.51 4.81
C MET A 49 -4.17 -1.95 4.17
N ILE A 50 -3.01 -2.07 4.82
CA ILE A 50 -1.72 -1.60 4.30
C ILE A 50 -1.39 -2.33 2.99
N GLU A 51 -1.52 -3.65 2.97
CA GLU A 51 -1.26 -4.46 1.78
C GLU A 51 -2.27 -4.16 0.66
N ALA A 52 -3.55 -3.98 0.99
CA ALA A 52 -4.57 -3.59 0.04
C ALA A 52 -4.33 -2.19 -0.55
N ILE A 53 -3.84 -1.23 0.24
CA ILE A 53 -3.38 0.08 -0.26
C ILE A 53 -2.20 -0.11 -1.21
N ALA A 54 -1.21 -0.93 -0.86
CA ALA A 54 -0.05 -1.19 -1.72
C ALA A 54 -0.48 -1.80 -3.06
N TYR A 55 -1.35 -2.81 -3.03
CA TYR A 55 -1.91 -3.45 -4.22
C TYR A 55 -2.70 -2.45 -5.07
N GLY A 56 -3.72 -1.79 -4.49
CA GLY A 56 -4.56 -0.85 -5.23
C GLY A 56 -3.78 0.35 -5.77
N SER A 57 -2.83 0.87 -5.00
CA SER A 57 -2.01 2.01 -5.43
C SER A 57 -1.08 1.66 -6.58
N SER A 58 -0.52 0.46 -6.59
CA SER A 58 0.32 0.00 -7.71
C SER A 58 -0.48 -0.11 -9.01
N HIS A 59 -1.67 -0.70 -8.98
CA HIS A 59 -2.54 -0.83 -10.16
C HIS A 59 -3.01 0.53 -10.67
N MET A 60 -3.39 1.44 -9.79
CA MET A 60 -3.78 2.78 -10.21
C MET A 60 -2.61 3.59 -10.80
N VAL A 61 -1.41 3.52 -10.20
CA VAL A 61 -0.29 4.36 -10.61
C VAL A 61 0.43 3.80 -11.85
N LEU A 62 0.55 2.47 -11.95
CA LEU A 62 1.35 1.79 -12.97
C LEU A 62 0.50 1.21 -14.09
N GLU A 63 -0.69 0.70 -13.78
CA GLU A 63 -1.56 -0.02 -14.71
C GLU A 63 -2.80 0.80 -15.11
N ASN A 64 -2.96 1.99 -14.50
CA ASN A 64 -4.04 2.93 -14.75
C ASN A 64 -5.44 2.34 -14.46
N GLU A 65 -5.53 1.43 -13.50
CA GLU A 65 -6.79 0.87 -13.01
C GLU A 65 -7.41 1.71 -11.89
N LYS A 66 -8.65 1.40 -11.53
CA LYS A 66 -9.33 2.07 -10.41
C LYS A 66 -8.79 1.53 -9.08
N PHE A 67 -8.22 2.43 -8.27
CA PHE A 67 -7.69 2.11 -6.94
C PHE A 67 -8.65 1.31 -6.07
N ILE A 68 -9.91 1.75 -5.98
CA ILE A 68 -10.91 1.15 -5.07
C ILE A 68 -11.22 -0.29 -5.49
N ASP A 69 -11.32 -0.57 -6.79
CA ASP A 69 -11.67 -1.90 -7.28
C ASP A 69 -10.56 -2.91 -6.94
N ALA A 70 -9.30 -2.57 -7.25
CA ALA A 70 -8.14 -3.38 -6.93
C ALA A 70 -7.92 -3.52 -5.40
N PHE A 71 -8.11 -2.44 -4.64
CA PHE A 71 -8.07 -2.49 -3.18
C PHE A 71 -9.09 -3.50 -2.63
N MET A 72 -10.34 -3.41 -3.07
CA MET A 72 -11.43 -4.26 -2.56
C MET A 72 -11.24 -5.71 -2.99
N GLU A 73 -10.69 -5.96 -4.17
CA GLU A 73 -10.31 -7.30 -4.62
C GLU A 73 -9.31 -7.95 -3.66
N TYR A 74 -8.21 -7.25 -3.35
CA TYR A 74 -7.19 -7.73 -2.42
C TYR A 74 -7.79 -7.95 -1.02
N PHE A 75 -8.50 -6.93 -0.51
CA PHE A 75 -9.11 -6.97 0.81
C PHE A 75 -10.03 -8.18 0.98
N ASN A 76 -10.96 -8.41 0.03
CA ASN A 76 -11.90 -9.52 0.10
C ASN A 76 -11.21 -10.89 0.04
N LYS A 77 -10.15 -11.03 -0.78
CA LYS A 77 -9.35 -12.26 -0.85
C LYS A 77 -8.62 -12.54 0.47
N SER A 78 -7.95 -11.53 1.02
CA SER A 78 -7.22 -11.65 2.29
C SER A 78 -8.16 -11.94 3.45
N LEU A 79 -9.33 -11.29 3.46
CA LEU A 79 -10.36 -11.53 4.46
C LEU A 79 -10.87 -12.98 4.40
N SER A 80 -11.18 -13.49 3.21
CA SER A 80 -11.57 -14.90 3.03
C SER A 80 -10.49 -15.88 3.51
N LEU A 81 -9.21 -15.57 3.27
CA LEU A 81 -8.09 -16.39 3.72
C LEU A 81 -7.99 -16.41 5.25
N ILE A 82 -8.02 -15.23 5.87
CA ILE A 82 -7.98 -15.05 7.32
C ILE A 82 -9.09 -15.86 8.01
N TYR A 83 -10.30 -15.87 7.44
CA TYR A 83 -11.40 -16.71 7.93
C TYR A 83 -11.13 -18.21 7.75
N SER A 84 -10.66 -18.63 6.58
CA SER A 84 -10.38 -20.05 6.32
C SER A 84 -9.30 -20.63 7.24
N LEU A 85 -8.37 -19.79 7.69
CA LEU A 85 -7.29 -20.17 8.60
C LEU A 85 -7.71 -20.17 10.08
N GLY A 86 -8.95 -19.77 10.39
CA GLY A 86 -9.44 -19.68 11.77
C GLY A 86 -8.67 -18.66 12.61
N ILE A 87 -8.04 -17.68 11.97
CA ILE A 87 -7.29 -16.60 12.64
C ILE A 87 -8.27 -15.68 13.39
N VAL A 88 -9.52 -15.64 12.95
CA VAL A 88 -10.60 -14.84 13.54
C VAL A 88 -11.71 -15.77 13.98
N ASP A 89 -11.95 -15.83 15.28
CA ASP A 89 -13.11 -16.52 15.85
C ASP A 89 -14.31 -15.56 15.80
N GLY A 90 -14.80 -15.27 14.59
CA GLY A 90 -15.77 -14.20 14.35
C GLY A 90 -16.43 -14.30 12.98
N ASN A 91 -17.66 -13.78 12.89
CA ASN A 91 -18.45 -13.78 11.66
C ASN A 91 -17.98 -12.66 10.71
N VAL A 92 -17.85 -12.93 9.40
CA VAL A 92 -17.41 -11.99 8.34
C VAL A 92 -18.18 -10.67 8.37
N ASP A 93 -19.46 -10.77 8.72
CA ASP A 93 -20.41 -9.67 8.75
C ASP A 93 -20.06 -8.57 9.76
N ARG A 94 -19.05 -8.77 10.62
CA ARG A 94 -18.59 -7.80 11.62
C ARG A 94 -17.48 -6.88 11.13
N VAL A 95 -16.90 -7.15 9.95
CA VAL A 95 -15.85 -6.30 9.38
C VAL A 95 -16.46 -5.32 8.40
N THR A 96 -16.20 -4.03 8.58
CA THR A 96 -16.56 -3.02 7.58
C THR A 96 -15.31 -2.27 7.13
N VAL A 97 -15.30 -1.83 5.87
CA VAL A 97 -14.21 -1.02 5.30
C VAL A 97 -14.80 0.09 4.43
N ALA A 98 -14.24 1.29 4.55
CA ALA A 98 -14.53 2.42 3.68
C ALA A 98 -13.22 3.09 3.27
N VAL A 99 -13.09 3.39 1.99
CA VAL A 99 -11.84 3.83 1.38
C VAL A 99 -12.05 5.17 0.71
N ASN A 100 -11.15 6.11 0.96
CA ASN A 100 -11.14 7.43 0.37
C ASN A 100 -9.76 7.77 -0.20
N LEU A 101 -9.75 8.45 -1.34
CA LEU A 101 -8.56 8.89 -2.05
C LEU A 101 -8.72 10.36 -2.40
N THR A 102 -7.71 11.16 -2.04
CA THR A 102 -7.69 12.58 -2.40
C THR A 102 -6.53 12.88 -3.34
N ILE A 103 -6.86 13.43 -4.51
CA ILE A 103 -5.89 14.06 -5.43
C ILE A 103 -6.04 15.57 -5.31
N ARG A 104 -4.93 16.28 -5.15
CA ARG A 104 -4.90 17.75 -5.07
C ARG A 104 -4.27 18.36 -6.31
N GLN A 105 -4.69 19.58 -6.60
CA GLN A 105 -4.13 20.44 -7.65
C GLN A 105 -3.81 21.81 -7.04
N GLU A 106 -2.56 22.02 -6.67
CA GLU A 106 -2.09 23.25 -6.03
C GLU A 106 -0.60 23.46 -6.29
N LEU A 107 -0.12 24.70 -6.16
CA LEU A 107 1.28 25.08 -6.45
C LEU A 107 1.72 24.72 -7.89
N GLY A 108 0.74 24.59 -8.79
CA GLY A 108 0.88 24.11 -10.18
C GLY A 108 1.44 22.70 -10.27
N LEU A 109 1.00 21.83 -9.35
CA LEU A 109 1.21 20.39 -9.36
C LEU A 109 -0.14 19.68 -9.18
N ARG A 110 -0.31 18.55 -9.84
CA ARG A 110 -1.33 17.54 -9.53
C ARG A 110 -0.67 16.36 -8.82
N TYR A 111 -1.15 16.00 -7.63
CA TYR A 111 -0.55 14.93 -6.84
C TYR A 111 -1.55 14.18 -5.98
N LEU A 112 -1.20 12.94 -5.62
CA LEU A 112 -1.98 12.15 -4.68
C LEU A 112 -1.64 12.56 -3.25
N ALA A 113 -2.62 13.14 -2.56
CA ALA A 113 -2.44 13.71 -1.22
C ALA A 113 -2.75 12.72 -0.10
N THR A 114 -3.80 11.91 -0.23
CA THR A 114 -4.14 10.88 0.77
C THR A 114 -4.65 9.60 0.16
N TYR A 115 -4.26 8.49 0.80
CA TYR A 115 -5.10 7.29 0.93
C TYR A 115 -5.60 7.24 2.36
N GLU A 116 -6.91 7.08 2.54
CA GLU A 116 -7.54 7.04 3.86
C GLU A 116 -8.50 5.84 3.90
N VAL A 117 -8.25 4.93 4.84
CA VAL A 117 -9.01 3.69 4.99
C VAL A 117 -9.57 3.66 6.40
N HIS A 118 -10.89 3.70 6.48
CA HIS A 118 -11.64 3.44 7.71
C HIS A 118 -11.99 1.97 7.74
N TYR A 119 -11.75 1.32 8.86
CA TYR A 119 -12.09 -0.08 9.04
C TYR A 119 -12.64 -0.30 10.45
N SER A 120 -13.59 -1.22 10.57
CA SER A 120 -14.14 -1.61 11.85
C SER A 120 -14.17 -3.11 12.01
N TYR A 121 -14.03 -3.56 13.25
CA TYR A 121 -14.42 -4.89 13.68
C TYR A 121 -15.42 -4.74 14.81
N ASP A 122 -16.67 -5.14 14.55
CA ASP A 122 -17.79 -4.93 15.46
C ASP A 122 -17.97 -3.42 15.75
N VAL A 123 -18.03 -3.01 17.02
CA VAL A 123 -18.21 -1.60 17.44
C VAL A 123 -16.93 -0.76 17.39
N ILE A 124 -15.76 -1.36 17.16
CA ILE A 124 -14.48 -0.64 17.24
C ILE A 124 -14.07 -0.13 15.87
N ASN A 125 -13.87 1.19 15.77
CA ASN A 125 -13.55 1.88 14.53
C ASN A 125 -12.11 2.37 14.52
N HIS A 126 -11.42 2.13 13.43
CA HIS A 126 -10.04 2.54 13.22
C HIS A 126 -9.85 3.19 11.84
N CYS A 127 -8.77 3.94 11.71
CA CYS A 127 -8.41 4.62 10.48
C CYS A 127 -6.91 4.50 10.23
N TYR A 128 -6.56 4.17 8.99
CA TYR A 128 -5.20 4.20 8.48
C TYR A 128 -5.09 5.22 7.36
N ILE A 129 -4.08 6.08 7.43
CA ILE A 129 -3.88 7.16 6.47
C ILE A 129 -2.45 7.13 5.96
N VAL A 130 -2.29 7.15 4.64
CA VAL A 130 -1.04 7.49 3.96
C VAL A 130 -1.16 8.94 3.50
N LYS A 131 -0.24 9.81 3.95
CA LYS A 131 -0.30 11.24 3.69
C LYS A 131 0.92 11.73 2.93
N LEU A 132 0.69 12.48 1.87
CA LEU A 132 1.68 13.29 1.18
C LEU A 132 1.25 14.76 1.17
N ASP A 133 2.09 15.62 1.75
CA ASP A 133 1.94 17.07 1.68
C ASP A 133 3.07 17.67 0.85
N VAL A 134 2.76 18.54 -0.11
CA VAL A 134 3.78 19.35 -0.79
C VAL A 134 4.00 20.63 0.01
N LEU A 135 5.20 20.77 0.58
CA LEU A 135 5.55 21.91 1.43
C LEU A 135 6.11 23.09 0.64
N ASN A 136 6.84 22.82 -0.45
CA ASN A 136 7.46 23.85 -1.28
C ASN A 136 7.74 23.32 -2.69
N VAL A 137 7.68 24.22 -3.67
CA VAL A 137 7.97 23.95 -5.08
C VAL A 137 8.89 25.05 -5.62
N LYS A 138 10.10 24.68 -6.01
CA LYS A 138 11.05 25.57 -6.73
C LYS A 138 11.12 25.14 -8.19
N LYS A 139 10.37 25.84 -9.05
CA LYS A 139 10.33 25.58 -10.50
C LYS A 139 11.50 26.19 -11.27
N LYS A 140 12.25 27.13 -10.67
CA LYS A 140 13.38 27.82 -11.32
C LYS A 140 14.64 26.95 -11.26
N GLY A 141 15.17 26.59 -12.43
CA GLY A 141 16.38 25.77 -12.60
C GLY A 141 16.23 24.74 -13.73
N LEU A 142 17.28 23.97 -13.99
CA LEU A 142 17.25 22.90 -15.00
C LEU A 142 16.26 21.79 -14.66
N TYR A 143 16.11 21.49 -13.36
CA TYR A 143 15.21 20.47 -12.83
C TYR A 143 14.39 21.05 -11.67
N PRO A 144 13.05 20.92 -11.68
CA PRO A 144 12.19 21.34 -10.58
C PRO A 144 12.56 20.64 -9.28
N ARG A 145 12.51 21.39 -8.16
CA ARG A 145 12.76 20.85 -6.82
C ARG A 145 11.52 20.95 -5.95
N LEU A 146 11.18 19.87 -5.28
CA LEU A 146 10.06 19.77 -4.36
C LEU A 146 10.58 19.53 -2.95
N ARG A 147 9.90 20.11 -1.96
CA ARG A 147 9.98 19.64 -0.57
C ARG A 147 8.64 19.04 -0.22
N ILE A 148 8.64 17.78 0.20
CA ILE A 148 7.43 17.05 0.58
C ILE A 148 7.52 16.57 2.02
N ARG A 149 6.36 16.33 2.62
CA ARG A 149 6.21 15.55 3.84
C ARG A 149 5.43 14.27 3.52
N TYR A 150 5.99 13.12 3.86
CA TYR A 150 5.39 11.81 3.64
C TYR A 150 5.41 11.01 4.95
N TYR A 151 4.25 10.49 5.36
CA TYR A 151 4.12 9.70 6.58
C TYR A 151 2.84 8.88 6.58
N HIS A 152 2.82 7.84 7.41
CA HIS A 152 1.63 7.06 7.67
C HIS A 152 1.13 7.38 9.07
N TYR A 153 -0.19 7.37 9.24
CA TYR A 153 -0.88 7.58 10.50
C TYR A 153 -1.87 6.44 10.73
N SER A 154 -1.99 6.03 11.98
CA SER A 154 -2.91 4.97 12.42
C SER A 154 -3.56 5.41 13.73
N THR A 155 -4.87 5.25 13.84
CA THR A 155 -5.58 5.49 15.10
C THR A 155 -5.32 4.41 16.16
N LEU A 156 -4.75 3.25 15.79
CA LEU A 156 -4.24 2.26 16.75
C LEU A 156 -2.98 2.75 17.47
N THR A 157 -2.18 3.56 16.78
CA THR A 157 -0.95 4.16 17.31
C THR A 157 -0.95 5.68 17.09
N PRO A 158 -1.88 6.44 17.70
CA PRO A 158 -2.19 7.82 17.30
C PRO A 158 -1.06 8.82 17.58
N ASN A 159 -0.16 8.50 18.51
CA ASN A 159 0.99 9.34 18.84
C ASN A 159 2.24 9.03 18.00
N ILE A 160 2.16 8.09 17.06
CA ILE A 160 3.31 7.61 16.28
C ILE A 160 3.05 7.86 14.80
N LYS A 161 3.72 8.87 14.24
CA LYS A 161 3.85 8.99 12.78
C LYS A 161 4.86 7.95 12.30
N ARG A 162 4.42 6.99 11.50
CA ARG A 162 5.32 5.94 11.02
C ARG A 162 6.18 6.50 9.88
N HIS A 163 7.48 6.56 10.14
CA HIS A 163 8.49 6.98 9.16
C HIS A 163 8.63 5.93 8.07
N ARG A 164 8.93 6.37 6.84
CA ARG A 164 9.06 5.48 5.69
C ARG A 164 10.33 5.76 4.93
N SER A 165 10.96 4.73 4.39
CA SER A 165 11.93 4.93 3.32
C SER A 165 11.16 5.09 2.02
N ILE A 166 11.54 6.07 1.19
CA ILE A 166 10.91 6.28 -0.12
C ILE A 166 11.93 6.21 -1.24
N LYS A 167 11.51 5.70 -2.39
CA LYS A 167 12.22 5.72 -3.66
C LYS A 167 11.41 6.54 -4.67
N VAL A 168 12.12 7.24 -5.56
CA VAL A 168 11.49 8.07 -6.58
C VAL A 168 11.90 7.59 -7.96
N ILE A 169 10.91 7.33 -8.81
CA ILE A 169 11.09 7.04 -10.24
C ILE A 169 10.85 8.36 -11.00
N GLY A 170 11.80 8.72 -11.87
CA GLY A 170 11.77 9.99 -12.60
C GLY A 170 12.38 11.17 -11.82
N GLY A 171 13.15 10.91 -10.76
CA GLY A 171 13.83 11.93 -9.96
C GLY A 171 14.80 11.32 -8.95
N ILE A 172 15.39 12.18 -8.12
CA ILE A 172 16.23 11.79 -6.98
C ILE A 172 15.60 12.33 -5.70
N VAL A 173 15.68 11.55 -4.62
CA VAL A 173 15.18 11.93 -3.29
C VAL A 173 16.32 12.02 -2.28
N MET A 174 16.26 13.03 -1.43
CA MET A 174 17.13 13.20 -0.28
C MET A 174 16.26 13.37 0.97
N ARG A 175 16.54 12.57 2.00
CA ARG A 175 15.84 12.69 3.28
C ARG A 175 16.36 13.93 4.02
N VAL A 176 15.46 14.82 4.42
CA VAL A 176 15.78 16.00 5.24
C VAL A 176 15.62 15.67 6.72
N ASN A 177 14.53 14.99 7.07
CA ASN A 177 14.29 14.48 8.41
C ASN A 177 13.41 13.22 8.34
N GLU A 178 12.89 12.81 9.48
CA GLU A 178 12.05 11.64 9.67
C GLU A 178 10.89 11.48 8.68
N THR A 179 10.23 12.56 8.29
CA THR A 179 9.04 12.57 7.40
C THR A 179 9.18 13.52 6.22
N THR A 180 10.24 14.31 6.15
CA THR A 180 10.42 15.37 5.15
C THR A 180 11.51 14.99 4.16
N TYR A 181 11.24 15.19 2.88
CA TYR A 181 12.13 14.82 1.78
C TYR A 181 12.24 15.98 0.78
N ASP A 182 13.44 16.17 0.26
CA ASP A 182 13.68 17.00 -0.92
C ASP A 182 13.75 16.09 -2.15
N ILE A 183 13.03 16.44 -3.20
CA ILE A 183 13.00 15.71 -4.47
C ILE A 183 13.45 16.62 -5.60
N VAL A 184 14.37 16.14 -6.42
CA VAL A 184 14.71 16.76 -7.71
C VAL A 184 14.02 15.96 -8.80
N MET A 185 13.17 16.61 -9.59
CA MET A 185 12.38 15.98 -10.64
C MET A 185 13.11 16.02 -11.97
N PHE A 186 13.36 14.87 -12.59
CA PHE A 186 13.92 14.75 -13.94
C PHE A 186 12.84 14.56 -15.01
N SER A 187 11.60 14.32 -14.58
CA SER A 187 10.41 14.15 -15.42
C SER A 187 9.29 15.06 -14.92
N LYS A 188 8.36 15.44 -15.80
CA LYS A 188 7.14 16.16 -15.42
C LYS A 188 6.28 15.37 -14.44
N ARG A 189 6.30 14.04 -14.53
CA ARG A 189 5.63 13.13 -13.60
C ARG A 189 6.67 12.24 -12.92
N ILE A 190 6.61 12.19 -11.60
CA ILE A 190 7.38 11.26 -10.78
C ILE A 190 6.43 10.32 -10.04
N ILE A 191 6.95 9.14 -9.73
CA ILE A 191 6.28 8.14 -8.90
C ILE A 191 7.12 7.95 -7.64
N ILE A 192 6.46 7.92 -6.49
CA ILE A 192 7.08 7.67 -5.19
C ILE A 192 6.59 6.31 -4.72
N LYS A 193 7.53 5.42 -4.37
CA LYS A 193 7.25 4.11 -3.77
C LYS A 193 7.86 4.07 -2.37
N ASP A 194 7.08 3.68 -1.36
CA ASP A 194 7.62 3.47 -0.01
C ASP A 194 8.08 2.03 0.25
N ASP A 195 8.61 1.79 1.46
CA ASP A 195 9.10 0.50 1.92
C ASP A 195 8.00 -0.55 2.18
N LEU A 196 6.74 -0.13 2.28
CA LEU A 196 5.57 -1.02 2.34
C LEU A 196 4.99 -1.30 0.94
N GLY A 197 5.58 -0.73 -0.11
CA GLY A 197 5.13 -0.92 -1.47
C GLY A 197 3.97 -0.03 -1.89
N VAL A 198 3.60 0.99 -1.10
CA VAL A 198 2.58 1.95 -1.48
C VAL A 198 3.13 2.93 -2.52
N PHE A 199 2.35 3.15 -3.58
CA PHE A 199 2.69 4.06 -4.66
C PHE A 199 1.91 5.38 -4.56
N THR A 200 2.59 6.50 -4.78
CA THR A 200 1.96 7.81 -5.01
C THR A 200 2.58 8.47 -6.23
N PHE A 201 1.96 9.55 -6.72
CA PHE A 201 2.49 10.31 -7.84
C PHE A 201 2.44 11.81 -7.58
N ILE A 202 3.38 12.52 -8.21
CA ILE A 202 3.38 13.97 -8.32
C ILE A 202 3.63 14.31 -9.80
N SER A 203 2.81 15.18 -10.36
CA SER A 203 2.96 15.69 -11.72
C SER A 203 2.92 17.21 -11.75
N ILE A 204 3.77 17.81 -12.57
CA ILE A 204 3.73 19.23 -12.91
C ILE A 204 2.65 19.41 -13.97
N GLU A 205 1.73 20.35 -13.72
CA GLU A 205 0.73 20.74 -14.71
C GLU A 205 1.38 21.61 -15.81
N ASP A 206 0.93 21.42 -17.05
CA ASP A 206 1.37 22.20 -18.21
C ASP A 206 0.90 23.66 -18.15
#